data_AF-A0A661X057-F1
#
_entry.id   AF-A0A661X057-F1
#
_cell.length_a   1.000
_cell.length_b   1.000
_cell.length_c   1.000
_cell.angle_alpha   90.00
_cell.angle_beta   90.00
_cell.angle_gamma   90.00
#
_symmetry.space_group_name_H-M   'P 1'
#
loop_
_entity.id
_entity.type
_entity.pdbx_description
1 polymer ?
#
loop_
_entity_poly.entity_id
_entity_poly.type
_entity_poly.pdbx_seq_one_letter_code
_entity_poly.pdbx_strand_id
1 'polypeptide(L)'
;MRRKIPWDEIKKKYVVGIEKDGRRIYPTYEELAKEYNISFDYLRRKGSKEGWREQREIISNKIVTRESQKVIEEISDKGVEFDLKCFQIAKEAVEKIESFLKESNKKEINSLLSALQKAQEIGKNALGEEVEKTPTARTLRDLVEQIEKMNE
;
A
#
# COMPACT_ATOMS: atom_id res chain seq x y z
N MET A 1 7.15 51.74 21.73
CA MET A 1 7.15 50.93 20.49
C MET A 1 5.91 50.04 20.47
N ARG A 2 5.07 50.10 19.43
CA ARG A 2 4.03 49.07 19.22
C ARG A 2 4.73 47.79 18.77
N ARG A 3 4.59 46.68 19.50
CA ARG A 3 5.07 45.37 19.05
C ARG A 3 4.34 45.01 17.74
N LYS A 4 5.10 44.65 16.70
CA LYS A 4 4.56 44.15 15.43
C LYS A 4 4.12 42.70 15.66
N ILE A 5 2.84 42.42 15.45
CA ILE A 5 2.29 41.07 15.60
C ILE A 5 2.62 40.25 14.33
N PRO A 6 3.21 39.05 14.46
CA PRO A 6 3.53 38.18 13.32
C PRO A 6 2.31 37.40 12.84
N TRP A 7 1.37 38.09 12.18
CA TRP A 7 0.09 37.50 11.77
C TRP A 7 0.22 36.27 10.86
N ASP A 8 1.17 36.29 9.92
CA ASP A 8 1.36 35.19 8.98
C ASP A 8 1.82 33.90 9.68
N GLU A 9 2.67 34.03 10.70
CA GLU A 9 3.14 32.89 11.49
C GLU A 9 2.02 32.30 12.34
N ILE A 10 1.25 33.16 13.02
CA ILE A 10 0.10 32.75 13.84
C ILE A 10 -0.94 32.05 12.96
N LYS A 11 -1.23 32.63 11.79
CA LYS A 11 -2.13 32.04 10.79
C LYS A 11 -1.62 30.68 10.34
N LYS A 12 -0.33 30.57 9.98
CA LYS A 12 0.26 29.30 9.54
C LYS A 12 0.16 28.23 10.63
N LYS A 13 0.53 28.55 11.87
CA LYS A 13 0.41 27.63 13.01
C LYS A 13 -1.03 27.18 13.22
N TYR A 14 -2.01 28.09 13.13
CA TYR A 14 -3.42 27.75 13.26
C TYR A 14 -3.93 26.92 12.09
N VAL A 15 -3.71 27.36 10.85
CA VAL A 15 -4.33 26.81 9.65
C VAL A 15 -3.67 25.51 9.20
N VAL A 16 -2.34 25.48 9.19
CA VAL A 16 -1.54 24.35 8.72
C VAL A 16 -1.22 23.38 9.86
N GLY A 17 -1.21 23.85 11.11
CA GLY A 17 -0.78 23.06 12.26
C GLY A 17 0.74 23.12 12.48
N ILE A 18 1.18 22.54 13.58
CA ILE A 18 2.58 22.45 14.01
C ILE A 18 2.94 20.97 14.10
N GLU A 19 4.13 20.63 13.63
CA GLU A 19 4.65 19.27 13.78
C GLU A 19 5.38 19.14 15.11
N LYS A 20 4.94 18.19 15.93
CA LYS A 20 5.51 17.90 17.24
C LYS A 20 5.48 16.39 17.47
N ASP A 21 6.63 15.81 17.78
CA ASP A 21 6.78 14.38 18.06
C ASP A 21 6.22 13.47 16.95
N GLY A 22 6.42 13.86 15.69
CA GLY A 22 5.92 13.14 14.51
C GLY A 22 4.40 13.23 14.30
N ARG A 23 3.70 14.08 15.07
CA ARG A 23 2.26 14.32 14.93
C ARG A 23 1.98 15.79 14.61
N ARG A 24 0.95 16.01 13.80
CA ARG A 24 0.47 17.36 13.52
C ARG A 24 -0.55 17.78 14.57
N ILE A 25 -0.26 18.87 15.27
CA ILE A 25 -1.11 19.47 16.30
C ILE A 25 -1.67 20.77 15.74
N TYR A 26 -2.95 21.04 16.01
CA TYR A 26 -3.62 22.27 15.61
C TYR A 26 -3.89 23.13 16.85
N PRO A 27 -3.09 24.17 17.10
CA PRO A 27 -3.26 25.02 18.28
C PRO A 27 -4.62 25.71 18.28
N THR A 28 -5.14 25.96 19.48
CA THR A 28 -6.34 26.79 19.67
C THR A 28 -6.00 28.27 19.62
N TYR A 29 -7.02 29.12 19.51
CA TYR A 29 -6.80 30.56 19.60
C TYR A 29 -6.30 30.97 20.99
N GLU A 30 -6.71 30.27 22.04
CA GLU A 30 -6.28 30.49 23.42
C GLU A 30 -4.80 30.20 23.61
N GLU A 31 -4.30 29.10 23.01
CA GLU A 31 -2.88 28.73 23.05
C GLU A 31 -2.02 29.74 22.30
N LEU A 32 -2.44 30.13 21.08
CA LEU A 32 -1.73 31.12 20.28
C LEU A 32 -1.80 32.52 20.91
N ALA A 33 -2.91 32.88 21.54
CA ALA A 33 -3.04 34.15 22.26
C ALA A 33 -2.04 34.24 23.42
N LYS A 34 -1.86 33.15 24.17
CA LYS A 34 -0.86 33.05 25.24
C LYS A 34 0.56 33.09 24.69
N GLU A 35 0.86 32.30 23.66
CA GLU A 35 2.19 32.20 23.05
C GLU A 35 2.70 33.55 22.54
N TYR A 36 1.84 34.32 21.87
CA TYR A 36 2.21 35.61 21.27
C TYR A 36 1.89 36.82 22.15
N ASN A 37 1.34 36.60 23.36
CA ASN A 37 0.89 37.62 24.28
C ASN A 37 -0.09 38.63 23.63
N ILE A 38 -1.13 38.08 22.98
CA ILE A 38 -2.18 38.82 22.26
C ILE A 38 -3.52 38.56 22.97
N SER A 39 -4.39 39.57 23.01
CA SER A 39 -5.77 39.37 23.45
C SER A 39 -6.48 38.29 22.62
N PHE A 40 -7.08 37.31 23.29
CA PHE A 40 -7.88 36.26 22.66
C PHE A 40 -8.96 36.83 21.74
N ASP A 41 -9.73 37.81 22.20
CA ASP A 41 -10.81 38.42 21.40
C ASP A 41 -10.29 39.13 20.15
N TYR A 42 -9.09 39.70 20.23
CA TYR A 42 -8.46 40.34 19.08
C TYR A 42 -8.00 39.31 18.05
N LEU A 43 -7.36 38.23 18.50
CA LEU A 43 -6.97 37.12 17.64
C LEU A 43 -8.17 36.40 17.01
N ARG A 44 -9.21 36.12 17.81
CA ARG A 44 -10.46 35.50 17.34
C ARG A 44 -11.14 36.35 16.28
N ARG A 45 -11.30 37.66 16.51
CA ARG A 45 -11.89 38.57 15.50
C ARG A 45 -11.08 38.59 14.20
N LYS A 46 -9.75 38.62 14.29
CA LYS A 46 -8.86 38.58 13.14
C LYS A 46 -9.02 37.27 12.37
N GLY A 47 -8.97 36.13 13.06
CA GLY A 47 -9.13 34.81 12.46
C GLY A 47 -10.51 34.57 11.85
N SER A 48 -11.58 35.09 12.47
CA SER A 48 -12.93 35.08 11.90
C SER A 48 -13.04 35.94 10.64
N LYS A 49 -12.50 37.17 10.66
CA LYS A 49 -12.52 38.07 9.49
C LYS A 49 -11.80 37.47 8.28
N GLU A 50 -10.77 36.68 8.54
CA GLU A 50 -9.96 36.04 7.50
C GLU A 50 -10.32 34.58 7.23
N GLY A 51 -11.39 34.04 7.84
CA GLY A 51 -11.86 32.68 7.57
C GLY A 51 -10.85 31.58 7.92
N TRP A 52 -10.03 31.75 8.96
CA TRP A 52 -8.97 30.79 9.28
C TRP A 52 -9.49 29.38 9.61
N ARG A 53 -10.70 29.27 10.16
CA ARG A 53 -11.32 27.96 10.46
C ARG A 53 -11.63 27.18 9.17
N GLU A 54 -12.22 27.84 8.19
CA GLU A 54 -12.52 27.25 6.87
C GLU A 54 -11.23 26.90 6.13
N GLN A 55 -10.22 27.77 6.17
CA GLN A 55 -8.91 27.48 5.58
C GLN A 55 -8.25 26.27 6.23
N ARG A 56 -8.35 26.13 7.57
CA ARG A 56 -7.85 24.94 8.29
C ARG A 56 -8.53 23.68 7.77
N GLU A 57 -9.85 23.69 7.66
CA GLU A 57 -10.62 22.53 7.20
C GLU A 57 -10.24 22.11 5.78
N ILE A 58 -10.14 23.08 4.86
CA ILE A 58 -9.70 22.82 3.49
C ILE A 58 -8.29 22.22 3.46
N ILE A 59 -7.37 22.76 4.25
CA ILE A 59 -5.98 22.30 4.28
C ILE A 59 -5.85 20.95 4.98
N SER A 60 -6.55 20.71 6.08
CA SER A 60 -6.53 19.42 6.77
C SER A 60 -7.06 18.31 5.86
N ASN A 61 -8.13 18.58 5.12
CA ASN A 61 -8.66 17.62 4.15
C ASN A 61 -7.64 17.34 3.03
N LYS A 62 -7.02 18.38 2.47
CA LYS A 62 -5.97 18.20 1.45
C LYS A 62 -4.76 17.42 1.96
N ILE A 63 -4.33 17.64 3.20
CA ILE A 63 -3.22 16.90 3.82
C ILE A 63 -3.60 15.42 3.93
N VAL A 64 -4.75 15.12 4.52
CA VAL A 64 -5.24 13.73 4.67
C VAL A 64 -5.35 13.05 3.31
N THR A 65 -5.96 13.69 2.32
CA THR A 65 -6.07 13.13 0.95
C THR A 65 -4.69 12.83 0.36
N ARG A 66 -3.72 13.76 0.49
CA ARG A 66 -2.38 13.58 -0.05
C ARG A 66 -1.60 12.47 0.67
N GLU A 67 -1.75 12.36 1.98
CA GLU A 67 -1.16 11.26 2.76
C GLU A 67 -1.75 9.92 2.36
N SER A 68 -3.08 9.82 2.22
CA SER A 68 -3.73 8.60 1.73
C SER A 68 -3.29 8.22 0.31
N GLN A 69 -3.16 9.19 -0.60
CA GLN A 69 -2.67 8.94 -1.96
C GLN A 69 -1.26 8.35 -1.97
N LYS A 70 -0.34 8.93 -1.19
CA LYS A 70 1.04 8.40 -1.07
C LYS A 70 1.06 6.97 -0.52
N VAL A 71 0.23 6.68 0.47
CA VAL A 71 0.12 5.33 1.04
C VAL A 71 -0.42 4.36 -0.01
N ILE A 72 -1.42 4.77 -0.80
CA ILE A 72 -1.97 3.95 -1.89
C ILE A 72 -0.93 3.68 -2.96
N GLU A 73 -0.19 4.70 -3.40
CA GLU A 73 0.90 4.57 -4.37
C GLU A 73 1.98 3.62 -3.85
N GLU A 74 2.44 3.79 -2.61
CA GLU A 74 3.47 2.95 -2.00
C GLU A 74 2.99 1.49 -1.83
N ILE A 75 1.73 1.27 -1.45
CA ILE A 75 1.14 -0.08 -1.35
C ILE A 75 1.01 -0.69 -2.74
N SER A 76 0.59 0.09 -3.74
CA SER A 76 0.47 -0.37 -5.13
C SER A 76 1.82 -0.81 -5.68
N ASP A 77 2.86 0.00 -5.51
CA ASP A 77 4.21 -0.31 -5.96
C ASP A 77 4.76 -1.56 -5.26
N LYS A 78 4.60 -1.65 -3.93
CA LYS A 78 4.99 -2.84 -3.16
C LYS A 78 4.19 -4.08 -3.53
N GLY A 79 2.92 -3.93 -3.90
CA GLY A 79 2.07 -5.00 -4.40
C GLY A 79 2.64 -5.56 -5.71
N VAL A 80 2.94 -4.68 -6.66
CA VAL A 80 3.55 -5.06 -7.94
C VAL A 80 4.91 -5.75 -7.74
N GLU A 81 5.77 -5.24 -6.85
CA GLU A 81 7.04 -5.89 -6.52
C GLU A 81 6.86 -7.28 -5.90
N PHE A 82 5.89 -7.42 -4.99
CA PHE A 82 5.57 -8.71 -4.37
C PHE A 82 5.07 -9.72 -5.39
N ASP A 83 4.18 -9.29 -6.28
CA ASP A 83 3.61 -10.12 -7.33
C ASP A 83 4.68 -10.58 -8.34
N LEU A 84 5.55 -9.66 -8.78
CA LEU A 84 6.71 -9.99 -9.62
C LEU A 84 7.63 -11.03 -8.95
N LYS A 85 7.86 -10.90 -7.65
CA LYS A 85 8.68 -11.86 -6.89
C LYS A 85 8.00 -13.23 -6.79
N CYS A 86 6.70 -13.27 -6.55
CA CYS A 86 5.91 -14.50 -6.55
C CYS A 86 5.97 -15.20 -7.91
N PHE A 87 5.85 -14.44 -9.01
CA PHE A 87 5.99 -14.96 -10.37
C PHE A 87 7.38 -15.53 -10.64
N GLN A 88 8.45 -14.84 -10.23
CA GLN A 88 9.83 -15.32 -10.38
C GLN A 88 10.05 -16.63 -9.62
N ILE A 89 9.58 -16.71 -8.37
CA ILE A 89 9.67 -17.93 -7.55
C ILE A 89 8.90 -19.07 -8.21
N ALA A 90 7.70 -18.81 -8.74
CA ALA A 90 6.91 -19.80 -9.45
C ALA A 90 7.64 -20.31 -10.70
N LYS A 91 8.28 -19.43 -11.47
CA LYS A 91 9.09 -19.79 -12.63
C LYS A 91 10.29 -20.66 -12.24
N GLU A 92 11.05 -20.28 -11.21
CA GLU A 92 12.18 -21.07 -10.71
C GLU A 92 11.73 -22.44 -10.19
N ALA A 93 10.55 -22.53 -9.56
CA ALA A 93 9.97 -23.78 -9.11
C ALA A 93 9.64 -24.70 -10.28
N VAL A 94 9.05 -24.16 -11.36
CA VAL A 94 8.78 -24.89 -12.61
C VAL A 94 10.08 -25.45 -13.20
N GLU A 95 11.11 -24.61 -13.36
CA GLU A 95 12.40 -25.03 -13.94
C GLU A 95 13.07 -26.15 -13.11
N LYS A 96 13.02 -26.04 -11.77
CA LYS A 96 13.51 -27.11 -10.88
C LYS A 96 12.69 -28.39 -11.04
N ILE A 97 11.36 -28.29 -11.08
CA ILE A 97 10.49 -29.44 -11.28
C ILE A 97 10.76 -30.13 -12.62
N GLU A 98 10.93 -29.37 -13.71
CA GLU A 98 11.32 -29.89 -15.01
C GLU A 98 12.66 -30.62 -14.98
N SER A 99 13.64 -30.10 -14.23
CA SER A 99 14.94 -30.76 -14.06
C SER A 99 14.82 -32.10 -13.34
N PHE A 100 13.98 -32.18 -12.29
CA PHE A 100 13.76 -33.41 -11.54
C PHE A 100 12.91 -34.44 -12.30
N LEU A 101 11.93 -34.00 -13.11
CA LEU A 101 11.11 -34.90 -13.92
C LEU A 101 11.92 -35.77 -14.89
N LYS A 102 13.11 -35.29 -15.31
CA LYS A 102 14.01 -36.06 -16.19
C LYS A 102 14.71 -37.24 -15.49
N GLU A 103 14.71 -37.29 -14.15
CA GLU A 103 15.47 -38.25 -13.34
C GLU A 103 14.60 -39.06 -12.35
N SER A 104 13.27 -38.88 -12.34
CA SER A 104 12.37 -39.32 -11.25
C SER A 104 11.50 -40.55 -11.54
N ASN A 105 11.08 -41.30 -10.51
CA ASN A 105 10.10 -42.39 -10.61
C ASN A 105 8.62 -41.92 -10.44
N LYS A 106 7.64 -42.78 -10.76
CA LYS A 106 6.18 -42.47 -10.72
C LYS A 106 5.67 -41.76 -9.45
N LYS A 107 6.22 -42.06 -8.26
CA LYS A 107 5.79 -41.42 -7.00
C LYS A 107 6.33 -40.00 -6.85
N GLU A 108 7.55 -39.76 -7.33
CA GLU A 108 8.18 -38.44 -7.34
C GLU A 108 7.49 -37.53 -8.37
N ILE A 109 7.07 -38.08 -9.52
CA ILE A 109 6.30 -37.37 -10.55
C ILE A 109 5.01 -36.75 -9.98
N ASN A 110 4.23 -37.49 -9.18
CA ASN A 110 2.98 -36.95 -8.60
C ASN A 110 3.21 -35.83 -7.58
N SER A 111 4.30 -35.90 -6.80
CA SER A 111 4.68 -34.84 -5.86
C SER A 111 5.14 -33.58 -6.61
N LEU A 112 5.90 -33.77 -7.69
CA LEU A 112 6.36 -32.71 -8.57
C LEU A 112 5.20 -32.01 -9.30
N LEU A 113 4.23 -32.76 -9.83
CA LEU A 113 3.01 -32.20 -10.44
C LEU A 113 2.18 -31.37 -9.44
N SER A 114 2.06 -31.85 -8.20
CA SER A 114 1.35 -31.10 -7.15
C SER A 114 2.07 -29.80 -6.78
N ALA A 115 3.41 -29.81 -6.76
CA ALA A 115 4.21 -28.61 -6.53
C ALA A 115 4.12 -27.62 -7.71
N LEU A 116 4.11 -28.13 -8.94
CA LEU A 116 3.97 -27.33 -10.16
C LEU A 116 2.62 -26.61 -10.19
N GLN A 117 1.56 -27.31 -9.82
CA GLN A 117 0.22 -26.73 -9.76
C GLN A 117 0.14 -25.59 -8.73
N LYS A 118 0.74 -25.76 -7.55
CA LYS A 118 0.83 -24.69 -6.54
C LYS A 118 1.64 -23.50 -7.04
N ALA A 119 2.76 -23.75 -7.74
CA ALA A 119 3.55 -22.68 -8.34
C ALA A 119 2.74 -21.90 -9.39
N GLN A 120 1.98 -22.61 -10.23
CA GLN A 120 1.09 -21.99 -11.21
C GLN A 120 -0.01 -21.15 -10.56
N GLU A 121 -0.65 -21.65 -9.49
CA GLU A 121 -1.66 -20.91 -8.72
C GLU A 121 -1.08 -19.63 -8.11
N ILE A 122 0.13 -19.70 -7.55
CA ILE A 122 0.84 -18.52 -7.02
C ILE A 122 1.09 -17.50 -8.13
N GLY A 123 1.55 -17.93 -9.30
CA GLY A 123 1.80 -17.06 -10.44
C GLY A 123 0.54 -16.38 -10.98
N LYS A 124 -0.57 -17.12 -11.13
CA LYS A 124 -1.86 -16.55 -11.58
C LYS A 124 -2.43 -15.52 -10.62
N ASN A 125 -2.38 -15.82 -9.32
CA ASN A 125 -2.80 -14.88 -8.28
C ASN A 125 -1.96 -13.60 -8.31
N ALA A 126 -0.64 -13.72 -8.48
CA ALA A 126 0.25 -12.57 -8.60
C ALA A 126 -0.02 -11.72 -9.86
N LEU A 127 -0.51 -12.34 -10.95
CA LEU A 127 -0.90 -11.61 -12.17
C LEU A 127 -2.31 -11.00 -12.09
N GLY A 128 -3.03 -11.20 -10.97
CA GLY A 128 -4.39 -10.72 -10.79
C GLY A 128 -5.45 -11.49 -11.59
N GLU A 129 -5.14 -12.69 -12.08
CA GLU A 129 -6.11 -13.56 -12.75
C GLU A 129 -7.00 -14.25 -11.71
N GLU A 130 -8.32 -14.25 -11.89
CA GLU A 130 -9.23 -15.06 -11.06
C GLU A 130 -8.89 -16.55 -11.24
N VAL A 131 -8.45 -17.19 -10.16
CA VAL A 131 -8.20 -18.63 -10.16
C VAL A 131 -9.57 -19.34 -10.12
N GLU A 132 -10.08 -19.69 -11.30
CA GLU A 132 -11.18 -20.65 -11.39
C GLU A 132 -10.74 -21.97 -10.74
N LYS A 133 -11.48 -22.40 -9.71
CA LYS A 133 -11.36 -23.73 -9.11
C LYS A 133 -11.83 -24.78 -10.13
N THR A 134 -11.03 -25.07 -11.14
CA THR A 134 -11.32 -26.16 -12.08
C THR A 134 -11.14 -27.51 -11.35
N PRO A 135 -11.98 -28.53 -11.64
CA PRO A 135 -11.89 -29.83 -10.98
C PRO A 135 -10.63 -30.57 -11.47
N THR A 136 -9.60 -30.49 -10.63
CA THR A 136 -8.18 -30.81 -10.85
C THR A 136 -7.87 -32.27 -11.18
N ALA A 137 -8.81 -33.18 -10.95
CA ALA A 137 -8.57 -34.61 -11.09
C ALA A 137 -8.55 -35.12 -12.54
N ARG A 138 -9.16 -34.38 -13.49
CA ARG A 138 -9.21 -34.79 -14.92
C ARG A 138 -7.93 -34.41 -15.67
N THR A 139 -7.45 -33.18 -15.55
CA THR A 139 -6.28 -32.67 -16.28
C THR A 139 -4.96 -33.32 -15.87
N LEU A 140 -4.78 -33.65 -14.58
CA LEU A 140 -3.59 -34.37 -14.12
C LEU A 140 -3.51 -35.79 -14.68
N ARG A 141 -4.66 -36.44 -14.87
CA ARG A 141 -4.74 -37.79 -15.45
C ARG A 141 -4.38 -37.78 -16.94
N ASP A 142 -4.89 -36.78 -17.65
CA ASP A 142 -4.63 -36.59 -19.08
C ASP A 142 -3.14 -36.29 -19.37
N LEU A 143 -2.48 -35.51 -18.50
CA LEU A 143 -1.06 -35.22 -18.60
C LEU A 143 -0.17 -36.45 -18.32
N VAL A 144 -0.54 -37.25 -17.31
CA VAL A 144 0.18 -38.50 -17.01
C VAL A 144 0.06 -39.49 -18.17
N GLU A 145 -1.11 -39.63 -18.78
CA GLU A 145 -1.33 -40.50 -19.95
C GLU A 145 -0.53 -40.04 -21.19
N GLN A 146 -0.35 -38.73 -21.38
CA GLN A 146 0.47 -38.20 -22.48
C GLN A 146 1.96 -38.49 -22.28
N ILE A 147 2.46 -38.36 -21.04
CA ILE A 147 3.87 -38.65 -20.71
C ILE A 147 4.16 -40.15 -20.84
N GLU A 148 3.22 -41.02 -20.49
CA GLU A 148 3.37 -42.47 -20.67
C GLU A 148 3.45 -42.85 -22.16
N LYS A 149 2.62 -42.24 -23.02
CA LYS A 149 2.65 -42.47 -24.48
C LYS A 149 3.92 -41.95 -25.18
N MET A 150 4.63 -41.00 -24.57
CA MET A 150 5.89 -40.48 -25.13
C MET A 150 7.11 -41.35 -24.79
N ASN A 151 6.97 -42.29 -23.85
CA ASN A 151 8.04 -43.16 -23.36
C ASN A 151 7.90 -44.62 -23.82
N GLU A 152 6.94 -44.92 -24.71
CA GLU A 152 6.84 -46.17 -25.50
C GLU A 152 7.43 -45.97 -26.90
#